data_AF-A0A3S4XVX6-F1
#
_entry.id   AF-A0A3S4XVX6-F1
#
_cell.length_a   1.000
_cell.length_b   1.000
_cell.length_c   1.000
_cell.angle_alpha   90.00
_cell.angle_beta   90.00
_cell.angle_gamma   90.00
#
_symmetry.space_group_name_H-M   'P 1'
#
loop_
_entity.id
_entity.type
_entity.pdbx_description
1 polymer ?
#
loop_
_entity_poly.entity_id
_entity_poly.type
_entity_poly.pdbx_seq_one_letter_code
_entity_poly.pdbx_strand_id
1 'polypeptide(L)' 'MYHLQAQQKLEFDTQNTEVCFVIIAGKATFKTATETFIQVGNRSTPLNVSLPMHFMFLTHNLSLFRRIVI' A
#
# COMPACT_ATOMS: atom_id res chain seq x y z
N MET A 1 -5.54 10.45 -2.99
CA MET A 1 -4.94 9.42 -3.86
C MET A 1 -3.45 9.73 -3.98
N TYR A 2 -2.56 8.78 -3.69
CA TYR A 2 -1.11 9.02 -3.70
C TYR A 2 -0.48 8.36 -4.92
N HIS A 3 0.17 9.16 -5.77
CA HIS A 3 1.04 8.68 -6.84
C HIS A 3 2.49 8.82 -6.36
N LEU A 4 3.15 7.69 -6.11
CA LEU A 4 4.51 7.64 -5.60
C LEU A 4 5.44 7.12 -6.69
N GLN A 5 6.62 7.71 -6.81
CA GLN A 5 7.68 7.23 -7.69
C GLN A 5 8.34 5.96 -7.10
N ALA A 6 9.09 5.24 -7.93
CA ALA A 6 9.84 4.08 -7.47
C ALA A 6 10.73 4.43 -6.28
N GLN A 7 10.75 3.58 -5.25
CA GLN A 7 11.47 3.77 -3.99
C GLN A 7 11.01 4.94 -3.11
N GLN A 8 10.07 5.77 -3.55
CA GLN A 8 9.48 6.82 -2.73
C GLN A 8 8.73 6.20 -1.55
N LYS A 9 8.84 6.87 -0.41
CA LYS A 9 8.24 6.44 0.84
C LYS A 9 7.06 7.31 1.19
N LEU A 10 6.03 6.69 1.75
CA LEU A 10 4.93 7.37 2.40
C LEU A 10 4.79 6.80 3.80
N GLU A 11 4.92 7.68 4.78
CA GLU A 11 4.65 7.36 6.17
C GLU A 11 3.22 7.80 6.48
N PHE A 12 2.48 6.92 7.14
CA PHE A 12 1.10 7.19 7.51
C PHE A 12 0.88 6.76 8.96
N ASP A 13 0.32 7.65 9.76
CA ASP A 13 -0.01 7.40 11.16
C ASP A 13 -1.50 7.05 11.28
N THR A 14 -1.81 5.87 11.80
CA THR A 14 -3.18 5.39 11.99
C THR A 14 -3.72 5.58 13.41
N GLN A 15 -3.06 6.36 14.28
CA GLN A 15 -3.39 6.53 15.71
C GLN A 15 -4.90 6.53 16.02
N ASN A 16 -5.71 7.37 15.36
CA ASN A 16 -7.15 7.46 15.62
C ASN A 16 -8.01 7.07 14.41
N THR A 17 -7.43 6.46 13.38
CA THR A 17 -8.12 6.23 12.10
C THR A 17 -7.73 4.91 11.49
N GLU A 18 -8.72 4.11 11.13
CA GLU A 18 -8.52 2.93 10.30
C GLU A 18 -8.30 3.33 8.85
N VAL A 19 -7.44 2.59 8.16
CA VAL A 19 -7.03 2.94 6.79
C VAL A 19 -7.08 1.70 5.92
N CYS A 20 -7.70 1.83 4.75
CA CYS A 20 -7.63 0.86 3.68
C CYS A 20 -6.78 1.41 2.54
N PHE A 21 -5.60 0.83 2.33
CA PHE A 21 -4.78 1.13 1.15
C PHE A 21 -5.23 0.27 -0.01
N VAL A 22 -5.79 0.90 -1.06
CA VAL A 22 -6.09 0.23 -2.33
C VAL A 22 -4.94 0.45 -3.30
N ILE A 23 -4.34 -0.64 -3.78
CA ILE A 23 -3.28 -0.58 -4.78
C ILE A 23 -3.92 -0.60 -6.17
N ILE A 24 -4.00 0.59 -6.76
CA ILE A 24 -4.61 0.80 -8.08
C ILE A 24 -3.70 0.27 -9.20
N ALA A 25 -2.39 0.51 -9.09
CA ALA A 25 -1.37 0.06 -10.02
C ALA A 25 0.02 0.05 -9.36
N GLY A 26 0.92 -0.78 -9.89
CA GLY A 26 2.24 -1.05 -9.36
C GLY A 26 2.25 -2.06 -8.21
N LYS A 27 3.43 -2.23 -7.63
CA LYS A 27 3.68 -3.06 -6.44
C LYS A 27 4.15 -2.18 -5.29
N ALA A 28 3.77 -2.53 -4.07
CA ALA A 28 4.18 -1.82 -2.88
C ALA A 28 4.58 -2.78 -1.75
N THR A 29 5.56 -2.37 -0.98
CA THR A 29 5.88 -2.98 0.30
C THR A 29 5.26 -2.13 1.40
N PHE A 30 4.51 -2.77 2.30
CA PHE A 30 3.94 -2.16 3.49
C PHE A 30 4.64 -2.73 4.70
N LYS A 31 5.18 -1.88 5.55
CA LYS A 31 5.80 -2.25 6.81
C LYS A 31 5.00 -1.63 7.95
N THR A 32 4.48 -2.47 8.83
CA THR A 32 3.84 -2.07 10.08
C THR A 32 4.84 -2.23 11.23
N ALA A 33 4.40 -1.98 12.46
CA ALA A 33 5.20 -2.26 13.65
C ALA A 33 5.57 -3.75 13.80
N THR A 34 4.69 -4.65 13.34
CA THR A 34 4.83 -6.10 13.58
C THR A 34 5.18 -6.91 12.33
N GLU A 35 4.78 -6.43 11.15
CA GLU A 35 4.81 -7.23 9.92
C GLU A 35 5.31 -6.42 8.72
N THR A 36 5.83 -7.14 7.73
CA THR A 36 6.21 -6.56 6.44
C THR A 36 5.59 -7.37 5.31
N PHE A 37 4.77 -6.71 4.51
CA PHE A 37 4.11 -7.25 3.33
C PHE A 37 4.85 -6.77 2.10
N ILE A 38 5.39 -7.67 1.30
CA ILE A 38 6.30 -7.36 0.19
C ILE A 38 5.58 -7.59 -1.14
N GLN A 39 5.80 -6.69 -2.12
CA GLN A 39 5.24 -6.81 -3.48
C GLN A 39 3.70 -6.95 -3.52
N VAL A 40 2.99 -6.21 -2.68
CA VAL A 40 1.52 -6.15 -2.70
C VAL A 40 1.04 -5.36 -3.92
N GLY A 41 0.20 -5.98 -4.73
CA GLY A 41 -0.29 -5.44 -6.00
C GLY A 41 0.09 -6.32 -7.20
N ASN A 42 -0.79 -6.37 -8.19
CA ASN A 42 -0.66 -7.25 -9.36
C ASN A 42 -0.96 -6.55 -10.68
N ARG A 43 -1.45 -5.30 -10.65
CA ARG A 43 -1.79 -4.53 -11.85
C ARG A 43 -0.67 -3.55 -12.17
N SER A 44 -0.26 -3.47 -13.42
CA SER A 44 0.63 -2.40 -13.90
C SER A 44 -0.14 -1.12 -14.27
N THR A 45 -1.46 -1.25 -14.53
CA THR A 45 -2.35 -0.15 -14.91
C THR A 45 -3.75 -0.36 -14.30
N PRO A 46 -4.45 0.72 -13.88
CA PRO A 46 -5.83 0.63 -13.39
C PRO A 46 -6.79 0.00 -14.39
N LEU A 47 -6.52 0.15 -15.68
CA LEU A 47 -7.39 -0.26 -16.79
C LEU A 47 -7.39 -1.77 -17.03
N ASN A 48 -6.52 -2.53 -16.34
CA ASN A 48 -6.51 -3.99 -16.48
C ASN A 48 -7.66 -4.61 -15.67
N VAL A 49 -8.84 -4.68 -16.31
CA VAL A 49 -10.10 -5.14 -15.69
C VAL A 49 -10.06 -6.62 -15.29
N SER A 50 -9.20 -7.43 -15.91
CA SER A 50 -9.14 -8.89 -15.67
C SER A 50 -8.51 -9.30 -14.35
N LEU A 51 -7.72 -8.45 -13.70
CA LEU A 51 -7.07 -8.77 -12.42
C LEU A 51 -7.79 -8.02 -11.30
N PRO A 52 -8.14 -8.57 -10.13
CA PRO A 52 -8.71 -7.78 -9.03
C PRO A 52 -7.68 -6.82 -8.42
N MET A 53 -8.15 -5.70 -7.83
CA MET A 53 -7.29 -4.80 -7.06
C MET A 53 -6.91 -5.43 -5.73
N HIS A 54 -5.66 -5.27 -5.32
CA HIS A 54 -5.23 -5.61 -3.98
C HIS A 54 -5.53 -4.45 -3.04
N PHE A 55 -5.94 -4.78 -1.81
CA PHE A 55 -6.10 -3.80 -0.75
C PHE A 55 -5.47 -4.33 0.53
N MET A 56 -5.02 -3.41 1.37
CA MET A 56 -4.48 -3.70 2.69
C MET A 56 -5.25 -2.86 3.71
N PHE A 57 -5.92 -3.52 4.63
CA PHE A 57 -6.67 -2.88 5.71
C PHE A 57 -5.81 -2.85 6.98
N LEU A 58 -5.76 -1.70 7.63
CA LEU A 58 -5.06 -1.50 8.90
C LEU A 58 -6.00 -0.85 9.90
N THR A 59 -5.96 -1.41 11.09
CA THR A 59 -6.66 -0.87 12.26
C THR A 59 -5.90 0.32 12.85
N HIS A 60 -6.54 0.96 13.83
CA HIS A 60 -5.97 2.08 14.57
C HIS A 60 -4.66 1.70 15.30
N ASN A 61 -3.84 2.71 15.63
CA ASN A 61 -2.58 2.62 16.40
C ASN A 61 -1.42 1.82 15.77
N LEU A 62 -1.26 1.88 14.45
CA LEU A 62 -0.14 1.29 13.72
C LEU A 62 0.60 2.36 12.90
N SER A 63 1.90 2.56 13.18
CA SER A 63 2.74 3.35 12.29
C SER A 63 3.05 2.52 11.03
N LEU A 64 2.74 3.07 9.87
CA LEU A 64 2.97 2.39 8.60
C LEU A 64 4.04 3.10 7.76
N PHE A 65 4.91 2.28 7.22
CA PHE A 65 5.94 2.66 6.27
C PHE A 65 5.69 1.96 4.93
N ARG A 66 5.29 2.74 3.92
CA ARG A 66 5.08 2.23 2.56
C ARG A 66 6.30 2.55 1.70
N ARG A 67 6.82 1.55 0.97
CA ARG A 67 7.86 1.73 -0.06
C ARG A 67 7.44 1.02 -1.34
N ILE A 68 7.40 1.73 -2.46
CA ILE A 68 7.14 1.10 -3.77
C ILE A 68 8.39 0.33 -4.21
N VAL A 69 8.20 -0.96 -4.48
CA VAL A 69 9.17 -1.82 -5.17
C VAL A 69 8.58 -2.06 -6.54
N ILE A 70 9.35 -1.75 -7.58
CA ILE A 70 8.99 -1.77 -9.01
C ILE A 70 8.23 -3.06 -9.36
#